data_AF-A0A5C7M1B4-F1
#
_entry.id   AF-A0A5C7M1B4-F1
#
_cell.length_a   1.000
_cell.length_b   1.000
_cell.length_c   1.000
_cell.angle_alpha   90.00
_cell.angle_beta   90.00
_cell.angle_gamma   90.00
#
_symmetry.space_group_name_H-M   'P 1'
#
loop_
_entity.id
_entity.type
_entity.pdbx_description
1 polymer ?
#
loop_
_entity_poly.entity_id
_entity_poly.type
_entity_poly.pdbx_seq_one_letter_code
_entity_poly.pdbx_strand_id
1 'polypeptide(L)'
;MSRPPVALDIECYPDYMMVGFLGINKPTFKVFELYEGHPFDREGVIGLLRQVQIVTFNGRNYDIPMLLLALSGRTNKALKQASDLIITQGLKPWDIEREYQVKTPSYIDHIDLIEVAPGTASLKIYGGRIHAPKMQDLPYEHDENILPDRRLPLIEYNRNDLETTVLLYQKLLPQIELRVSMSEQYGIDLRSKSDAQIAEAVIKHEVETLKGERIFRHEVSVGRVYKYKPPAFIKYESQQMRDVLKMVLSSNFVVGVKGSIELPEQLADAQIRIGNSVYRMGIGGLHSSEANVCHIADDDHILVDRDVNAYYPSIILGSGFSPENMGDDFLRVYKSIVDRRLAAKKLGDKVTDLSLKITINGGFGKLGSKWSIMYSPNLLIQVTLTGQLALLMLIEMLEKWKVPVVSANTDGVVIKCPRNKIETMNKIVAWWERQTGFTTEDVEYKALYSASVNSYIALKAKGGVKRKGAYAEPGLQKNPSNLICVEAVCDYLEHGIPLDYTIHMCDDIRKFVTIKRVSGGGIKGGKEILKEVDGPKGKVMKFSHYEGGAYLGKAVRWYYAVGETGCIHYKTNGNRVGRSEGAKPLMQLPDRMPDDVDYAWYVKEAEAILKDIGAI
;
A
#
# COMPACT_ATOMS: atom_id res chain seq x y z
N MET A 1 33.58 -2.84 -4.10
CA MET A 1 32.88 -3.82 -3.24
C MET A 1 31.82 -3.07 -2.45
N SER A 2 30.57 -3.55 -2.45
CA SER A 2 29.52 -2.96 -1.61
C SER A 2 29.86 -3.20 -0.14
N ARG A 3 29.59 -2.20 0.71
CA ARG A 3 29.81 -2.33 2.15
C ARG A 3 28.77 -3.30 2.74
N PRO A 4 29.13 -4.14 3.73
CA PRO A 4 28.17 -5.03 4.37
C PRO A 4 27.00 -4.25 4.98
N PRO A 5 25.75 -4.71 4.79
CA PRO A 5 24.59 -4.02 5.32
C PRO A 5 24.40 -4.30 6.82
N VAL A 6 24.05 -3.26 7.56
CA VAL A 6 23.83 -3.27 9.02
C VAL A 6 22.57 -2.46 9.32
N ALA A 7 21.62 -3.06 10.04
CA ALA A 7 20.46 -2.35 10.54
C ALA A 7 20.85 -1.39 11.67
N LEU A 8 20.27 -0.19 11.70
CA LEU A 8 20.47 0.83 12.72
C LEU A 8 19.13 1.33 13.24
N ASP A 9 19.06 1.55 14.55
CA ASP A 9 17.89 2.11 15.24
C ASP A 9 18.34 2.87 16.50
N ILE A 10 17.68 3.99 16.82
CA ILE A 10 18.05 4.90 17.92
C ILE A 10 16.91 5.08 18.90
N GLU A 11 17.23 4.88 20.19
CA GLU A 11 16.36 5.26 21.30
C GLU A 11 16.91 6.49 22.03
N CYS A 12 16.06 7.48 22.30
CA CYS A 12 16.45 8.75 22.92
C CYS A 12 15.50 9.16 24.04
N TYR A 13 16.04 9.32 25.24
CA TYR A 13 15.36 9.71 26.48
C TYR A 13 16.09 10.91 27.12
N PRO A 14 15.51 11.59 28.13
CA PRO A 14 16.09 12.78 28.73
C PRO A 14 17.51 12.60 29.31
N ASP A 15 17.80 11.42 29.86
CA ASP A 15 19.04 11.06 30.57
C ASP A 15 19.83 9.92 29.91
N TYR A 16 19.29 9.34 28.84
CA TYR A 16 19.86 8.16 28.18
C TYR A 16 19.63 8.22 26.66
N MET A 17 20.61 7.78 25.89
CA MET A 17 20.47 7.57 24.45
C MET A 17 21.27 6.33 24.06
N MET A 18 20.76 5.58 23.08
CA MET A 18 21.49 4.45 22.51
C MET A 18 21.36 4.39 20.99
N VAL A 19 22.42 3.89 20.36
CA VAL A 19 22.44 3.52 18.94
C VAL A 19 22.71 2.02 18.86
N GLY A 20 21.72 1.27 18.39
CA GLY A 20 21.85 -0.15 18.13
C GLY A 20 22.27 -0.41 16.69
N PHE A 21 23.13 -1.41 16.49
CA PHE A 21 23.57 -1.91 15.20
C PHE A 21 23.40 -3.43 15.16
N LEU A 22 22.75 -3.95 14.13
CA LEU A 22 22.61 -5.39 13.91
C LEU A 22 23.05 -5.76 12.49
N GLY A 23 24.10 -6.58 12.40
CA GLY A 23 24.57 -7.06 11.10
C GLY A 23 23.52 -7.94 10.40
N ILE A 24 23.24 -7.66 9.12
CA ILE A 24 22.18 -8.36 8.37
C ILE A 24 22.64 -9.76 7.93
N ASN A 25 23.87 -9.87 7.41
CA ASN A 25 24.42 -11.13 6.90
C ASN A 25 25.15 -11.94 7.99
N LYS A 26 25.60 -11.26 9.04
CA LYS A 26 26.26 -11.83 10.21
C LYS A 26 25.63 -11.14 11.43
N PRO A 27 24.78 -11.83 12.21
CA PRO A 27 23.95 -11.21 13.25
C PRO A 27 24.76 -10.83 14.49
N THR A 28 25.71 -9.93 14.31
CA THR A 28 26.45 -9.29 15.40
C THR A 28 25.67 -8.07 15.84
N PHE A 29 25.24 -8.08 17.10
CA PHE A 29 24.58 -6.95 17.74
C PHE A 29 25.61 -6.11 18.50
N LYS A 30 25.61 -4.80 18.26
CA LYS A 30 26.46 -3.85 18.97
C LYS A 30 25.64 -2.62 19.35
N VAL A 31 25.83 -2.13 20.57
CA VAL A 31 25.17 -0.93 21.08
C VAL A 31 26.22 0.08 21.50
N PHE A 32 25.92 1.35 21.26
CA PHE A 32 26.66 2.49 21.79
C PHE A 32 25.72 3.36 22.60
N GLU A 33 26.09 3.63 23.86
CA GLU A 33 25.23 4.32 24.82
C GLU A 33 25.81 5.68 25.22
N LEU A 34 24.93 6.60 25.61
CA LEU A 34 25.26 7.88 26.19
C LEU A 34 24.40 8.10 27.44
N TYR A 35 25.03 8.18 28.60
CA TYR A 35 24.41 8.54 29.88
C TYR A 35 25.44 9.11 30.84
N GLU A 36 25.00 9.53 32.03
CA GLU A 36 25.89 10.10 33.05
C GLU A 36 27.05 9.14 33.41
N GLY A 37 28.29 9.61 33.26
CA GLY A 37 29.49 8.80 33.49
C GLY A 37 29.89 7.87 32.34
N HIS A 38 29.13 7.82 31.24
CA HIS A 38 29.42 7.00 30.06
C HIS A 38 29.35 7.82 28.77
N PRO A 39 30.49 8.41 28.33
CA PRO A 39 30.52 9.24 27.13
C PRO A 39 30.27 8.41 25.87
N PHE A 40 29.62 9.02 24.88
CA PHE A 40 29.36 8.37 23.60
C PHE A 40 30.66 8.10 22.83
N ASP A 41 30.91 6.84 22.45
CA ASP A 41 32.08 6.43 21.67
C ASP A 41 31.95 6.85 20.19
N ARG A 42 32.24 8.13 19.95
CA ARG A 42 32.16 8.76 18.62
C ARG A 42 33.13 8.13 17.62
N GLU A 43 34.35 7.81 18.06
CA GLU A 43 35.38 7.27 17.17
C GLU A 43 35.03 5.87 16.71
N GLY A 44 34.56 5.01 17.62
CA GLY A 44 34.08 3.67 17.31
C GLY A 44 32.88 3.68 16.35
N VAL A 45 31.91 4.58 16.56
CA VAL A 45 30.76 4.73 15.66
C VAL A 45 31.19 5.22 14.27
N ILE A 46 32.04 6.25 14.18
CA ILE A 46 32.56 6.74 12.88
C ILE A 46 33.36 5.65 12.16
N GLY A 47 34.20 4.91 12.89
CA GLY A 47 34.95 3.77 12.36
C GLY A 47 34.05 2.71 11.74
N LEU A 48 32.94 2.39 12.43
CA LEU A 48 31.93 1.45 11.94
C LEU A 48 31.22 2.00 10.68
N LEU A 49 30.72 3.24 10.71
CA LEU A 49 29.98 3.86 9.59
C LEU A 49 30.77 3.89 8.28
N ARG A 50 32.10 4.03 8.35
CA ARG A 50 32.97 4.00 7.16
C ARG A 50 33.06 2.62 6.50
N GLN A 51 32.75 1.56 7.23
CA GLN A 51 32.91 0.17 6.78
C GLN A 51 31.59 -0.48 6.39
N VAL A 52 30.44 0.11 6.72
CA VAL A 52 29.12 -0.52 6.55
C VAL A 52 28.19 0.31 5.68
N GLN A 53 27.13 -0.34 5.19
CA GLN A 53 25.94 0.31 4.64
C GLN A 53 24.83 0.26 5.71
N ILE A 54 24.32 1.42 6.10
CA ILE A 54 23.26 1.52 7.10
C ILE A 54 21.90 1.29 6.48
N VAL A 55 21.09 0.46 7.13
CA VAL A 55 19.69 0.20 6.80
C VAL A 55 18.83 0.63 7.98
N THR A 56 17.83 1.46 7.75
CA THR A 56 16.92 1.95 8.82
C THR A 56 15.47 1.85 8.38
N PHE A 57 14.54 1.96 9.32
CA PHE A 57 13.14 2.28 9.02
C PHE A 57 12.81 3.71 9.49
N ASN A 58 12.59 4.64 8.56
CA ASN A 58 12.40 6.08 8.80
C ASN A 58 13.67 6.84 9.25
N GLY A 59 14.85 6.25 9.09
CA GLY A 59 16.07 6.84 9.60
C GLY A 59 16.53 8.09 8.88
N ARG A 60 16.10 8.35 7.64
CA ARG A 60 16.39 9.64 7.00
C ARG A 60 15.76 10.78 7.78
N ASN A 61 14.57 10.56 8.35
CA ASN A 61 13.82 11.59 9.06
C ASN A 61 14.17 11.65 10.55
N TYR A 62 14.67 10.57 11.14
CA TYR A 62 14.92 10.48 12.58
C TYR A 62 16.34 10.03 12.93
N ASP A 63 16.69 8.76 12.66
CA ASP A 63 17.93 8.16 13.13
C ASP A 63 19.21 8.87 12.65
N ILE A 64 19.29 9.21 11.36
CA ILE A 64 20.47 9.88 10.80
C ILE A 64 20.66 11.28 11.40
N PRO A 65 19.65 12.18 11.44
CA PRO A 65 19.74 13.43 12.18
C PRO A 65 20.19 13.25 13.64
N MET A 66 19.59 12.32 14.38
CA MET A 66 19.94 12.06 15.78
C MET A 66 21.37 11.54 15.95
N LEU A 67 21.81 10.65 15.06
CA LEU A 67 23.18 10.14 15.01
C LEU A 67 24.19 11.26 14.78
N LEU A 68 23.92 12.18 13.85
CA LEU A 68 24.82 13.31 13.57
C LEU A 68 24.96 14.23 14.80
N LEU A 69 23.86 14.48 15.51
CA LEU A 69 23.90 15.27 16.74
C LEU A 69 24.72 14.57 17.83
N ALA A 70 24.54 13.26 18.01
CA ALA A 70 25.32 12.48 18.97
C ALA A 70 26.83 12.50 18.62
N LEU A 71 27.17 12.36 17.33
CA LEU A 71 28.54 12.46 16.82
C LEU A 71 29.15 13.85 17.01
N SER A 72 28.34 14.91 17.01
CA SER A 72 28.80 16.28 17.32
C SER A 72 29.06 16.53 18.81
N GLY A 73 28.82 15.54 19.69
CA GLY A 73 29.08 15.61 21.12
C GLY A 73 27.98 16.33 21.91
N ARG A 74 26.73 16.31 21.43
CA ARG A 74 25.59 16.89 22.15
C ARG A 74 25.27 16.06 23.41
N THR A 75 24.75 16.74 24.44
CA THR A 75 24.29 16.11 25.68
C THR A 75 22.94 15.43 25.49
N ASN A 76 22.55 14.50 26.38
CA ASN A 76 21.23 13.85 26.37
C ASN A 76 20.09 14.87 26.33
N LYS A 77 20.16 15.95 27.11
CA LYS A 77 19.16 17.02 27.11
C LYS A 77 19.01 17.67 25.73
N ALA A 78 20.11 17.97 25.04
CA ALA A 78 20.08 18.58 23.71
C ALA A 78 19.58 17.58 22.65
N LEU A 79 19.94 16.31 22.76
CA LEU A 79 19.41 15.23 21.91
C LEU A 79 17.91 15.07 22.11
N LYS A 80 17.42 15.03 23.36
CA LYS A 80 16.00 14.92 23.65
C LYS A 80 15.20 16.09 23.09
N GLN A 81 15.71 17.31 23.22
CA GLN A 81 15.11 18.50 22.61
C GLN A 81 15.00 18.34 21.09
N ALA A 82 16.07 17.91 20.42
CA ALA A 82 16.04 17.68 18.98
C ALA A 82 15.06 16.56 18.57
N SER A 83 15.03 15.46 19.33
CA SER A 83 14.08 14.36 19.14
C SER A 83 12.63 14.86 19.24
N ASP A 84 12.32 15.69 20.24
CA ASP A 84 10.98 16.29 20.40
C ASP A 84 10.63 17.23 19.24
N LEU A 85 11.58 18.03 18.75
CA LEU A 85 11.36 18.88 17.57
C LEU A 85 11.04 18.05 16.32
N ILE A 86 11.73 16.93 16.11
CA ILE A 86 11.47 16.03 14.98
C ILE A 86 10.08 15.36 15.13
N ILE A 87 9.77 14.82 16.30
CA ILE A 87 8.57 14.01 16.53
C ILE A 87 7.31 14.88 16.66
N THR A 88 7.37 15.96 17.43
CA THR A 88 6.19 16.77 17.77
C THR A 88 5.96 17.93 16.80
N GLN A 89 7.04 18.56 16.31
CA GLN A 89 6.95 19.70 15.40
C GLN A 89 7.20 19.31 13.94
N GLY A 90 7.63 18.08 13.67
CA GLY A 90 7.80 17.56 12.31
C GLY A 90 8.96 18.20 11.56
N LEU A 91 9.99 18.66 12.28
CA LEU A 91 11.20 19.25 11.68
C LEU A 91 11.81 18.30 10.67
N LYS A 92 12.28 18.86 9.54
CA LYS A 92 12.86 18.07 8.45
C LYS A 92 14.38 17.93 8.64
N PRO A 93 15.01 16.90 8.06
CA PRO A 93 16.45 16.68 8.22
C PRO A 93 17.31 17.89 7.88
N TRP A 94 16.98 18.62 6.80
CA TRP A 94 17.70 19.84 6.40
C TRP A 94 17.49 21.02 7.35
N ASP A 95 16.40 21.05 8.11
CA ASP A 95 16.17 22.06 9.15
C ASP A 95 17.06 21.77 10.36
N ILE A 96 17.19 20.49 10.75
CA ILE A 96 18.13 20.05 11.80
C ILE A 96 19.58 20.34 11.39
N GLU A 97 19.97 19.98 10.16
CA GLU A 97 21.31 20.26 9.63
C GLU A 97 21.64 21.76 9.71
N ARG A 98 20.69 22.62 9.35
CA ARG A 98 20.85 24.08 9.40
C ARG A 98 20.89 24.62 10.84
N GLU A 99 19.94 24.22 11.68
CA GLU A 99 19.78 24.74 13.05
C GLU A 99 20.94 24.32 13.96
N TYR A 100 21.38 23.07 13.84
CA TYR A 100 22.45 22.51 14.66
C TYR A 100 23.83 22.58 14.01
N GLN A 101 23.92 23.15 12.80
CA GLN A 101 25.14 23.29 12.00
C GLN A 101 25.87 21.96 11.78
N VAL A 102 25.10 20.91 11.50
CA VAL A 102 25.61 19.57 11.16
C VAL A 102 25.31 19.26 9.70
N LYS A 103 26.08 18.35 9.10
CA LYS A 103 25.85 17.91 7.73
C LYS A 103 26.12 16.42 7.62
N THR A 104 25.25 15.70 6.92
CA THR A 104 25.45 14.28 6.64
C THR A 104 26.77 14.06 5.86
N PRO A 105 27.75 13.35 6.43
CA PRO A 105 29.01 13.07 5.76
C PRO A 105 28.84 12.10 4.58
N SER A 106 29.65 12.27 3.52
CA SER A 106 29.62 11.40 2.34
C SER A 106 30.00 9.94 2.62
N TYR A 107 30.63 9.67 3.75
CA TYR A 107 30.95 8.30 4.16
C TYR A 107 29.75 7.55 4.75
N ILE A 108 28.62 8.20 5.04
CA ILE A 108 27.41 7.50 5.49
C ILE A 108 26.70 6.96 4.25
N ASP A 109 26.85 5.65 4.00
CA ASP A 109 26.08 4.94 2.98
C ASP A 109 24.78 4.43 3.60
N HIS A 110 23.61 4.89 3.12
CA HIS A 110 22.34 4.72 3.81
C HIS A 110 21.19 4.31 2.89
N ILE A 111 20.43 3.30 3.32
CA ILE A 111 19.15 2.89 2.76
C ILE A 111 18.06 3.05 3.82
N ASP A 112 16.99 3.77 3.48
CA ASP A 112 15.81 3.93 4.32
C ASP A 112 14.65 3.14 3.73
N LEU A 113 14.14 2.18 4.50
CA LEU A 113 13.10 1.26 4.07
C LEU A 113 11.71 1.89 4.02
N ILE A 114 11.45 3.02 4.68
CA ILE A 114 10.07 3.51 4.86
C ILE A 114 9.35 3.82 3.54
N GLU A 115 10.06 4.35 2.55
CA GLU A 115 9.50 4.63 1.21
C GLU A 115 9.59 3.44 0.26
N VAL A 116 10.45 2.46 0.55
CA VAL A 116 10.58 1.22 -0.23
C VAL A 116 9.46 0.24 0.15
N ALA A 117 9.11 0.19 1.44
CA ALA A 117 8.01 -0.60 1.95
C ALA A 117 6.68 -0.05 1.42
N PRO A 118 5.82 -0.89 0.83
CA PRO A 118 4.64 -0.41 0.14
C PRO A 118 3.50 -0.02 1.09
N GLY A 119 2.88 1.13 0.82
CA GLY A 119 1.82 1.71 1.65
C GLY A 119 2.40 2.50 2.83
N THR A 120 1.56 2.81 3.83
CA THR A 120 1.99 3.58 5.00
C THR A 120 1.63 2.81 6.27
N ALA A 121 2.65 2.30 6.96
CA ALA A 121 2.52 1.55 8.19
C ALA A 121 3.75 1.75 9.07
N SER A 122 3.63 1.49 10.38
CA SER A 122 4.80 1.46 11.28
C SER A 122 5.61 0.18 11.08
N LEU A 123 6.87 0.19 11.53
CA LEU A 123 7.73 -0.99 11.55
C LEU A 123 7.03 -2.19 12.20
N LYS A 124 6.35 -1.98 13.34
CA LYS A 124 5.60 -3.02 14.06
C LYS A 124 4.45 -3.62 13.26
N ILE A 125 3.74 -2.82 12.45
CA ILE A 125 2.69 -3.34 11.55
C ILE A 125 3.31 -4.14 10.41
N TYR A 126 4.43 -3.68 9.83
CA TYR A 126 5.17 -4.48 8.85
C TYR A 126 5.71 -5.77 9.46
N GLY A 127 6.23 -5.73 10.69
CA GLY A 127 6.62 -6.89 11.49
C GLY A 127 5.48 -7.89 11.62
N GLY A 128 4.27 -7.43 11.93
CA GLY A 128 3.08 -8.28 11.88
C GLY A 128 2.83 -8.89 10.49
N ARG A 129 2.86 -8.08 9.42
CA ARG A 129 2.62 -8.53 8.04
C ARG A 129 3.61 -9.57 7.54
N ILE A 130 4.85 -9.57 8.05
CA ILE A 130 5.88 -10.57 7.74
C ILE A 130 6.00 -11.65 8.81
N HIS A 131 5.08 -11.68 9.77
CA HIS A 131 5.06 -12.63 10.89
C HIS A 131 6.37 -12.65 11.69
N ALA A 132 6.90 -11.46 12.01
CA ALA A 132 8.03 -11.32 12.93
C ALA A 132 7.77 -12.11 14.23
N PRO A 133 8.76 -12.83 14.78
CA PRO A 133 8.57 -13.70 15.94
C PRO A 133 7.91 -12.96 17.10
N LYS A 134 8.41 -11.76 17.42
CA LYS A 134 7.91 -10.92 18.49
C LYS A 134 7.41 -9.59 17.92
N MET A 135 6.26 -9.16 18.41
CA MET A 135 5.72 -7.82 18.22
C MET A 135 5.66 -7.15 19.59
N GLN A 136 6.38 -6.05 19.75
CA GLN A 136 6.50 -5.35 21.02
C GLN A 136 6.34 -3.84 20.78
N ASP A 137 5.74 -3.15 21.75
CA ASP A 137 5.74 -1.69 21.78
C ASP A 137 6.73 -1.19 22.82
N LEU A 138 7.01 0.12 22.82
CA LEU A 138 7.99 0.71 23.72
C LEU A 138 7.72 0.29 25.18
N PRO A 139 8.76 -0.17 25.92
CA PRO A 139 8.60 -0.61 27.30
C PRO A 139 8.40 0.56 28.28
N TYR A 140 8.87 1.76 27.91
CA TYR A 140 8.80 2.99 28.71
C TYR A 140 8.32 4.17 27.86
N GLU A 141 7.58 5.10 28.46
CA GLU A 141 7.12 6.33 27.78
C GLU A 141 8.34 7.24 27.48
N HIS A 142 8.30 7.96 26.35
CA HIS A 142 9.49 8.63 25.78
C HIS A 142 10.07 9.76 26.65
N ASP A 143 9.34 10.25 27.65
CA ASP A 143 9.72 11.32 28.57
C ASP A 143 10.19 10.79 29.93
N GLU A 144 10.17 9.47 30.13
CA GLU A 144 10.70 8.84 31.34
C GLU A 144 12.24 8.87 31.37
N ASN A 145 12.78 8.90 32.58
CA ASN A 145 14.21 8.67 32.81
C ASN A 145 14.53 7.17 32.75
N ILE A 146 15.68 6.82 32.17
CA ILE A 146 16.15 5.45 32.02
C ILE A 146 17.23 5.16 33.08
N LEU A 147 16.72 4.77 34.25
CA LEU A 147 17.52 4.25 35.35
C LEU A 147 18.28 2.97 34.94
N PRO A 148 19.37 2.61 35.63
CA PRO A 148 20.23 1.48 35.25
C PRO A 148 19.51 0.15 35.02
N ASP A 149 18.48 -0.17 35.82
CA ASP A 149 17.66 -1.37 35.71
C ASP A 149 16.75 -1.38 34.47
N ARG A 150 16.45 -0.21 33.91
CA ARG A 150 15.62 -0.05 32.71
C ARG A 150 16.39 -0.18 31.39
N ARG A 151 17.72 -0.06 31.44
CA ARG A 151 18.59 -0.05 30.24
C ARG A 151 18.56 -1.38 29.50
N LEU A 152 18.71 -2.51 30.20
CA LEU A 152 18.71 -3.83 29.58
C LEU A 152 17.38 -4.14 28.86
N PRO A 153 16.19 -3.96 29.48
CA PRO A 153 14.92 -4.11 28.76
C PRO A 153 14.78 -3.20 27.53
N LEU A 154 15.32 -1.97 27.59
CA LEU A 154 15.30 -1.06 26.44
C LEU A 154 16.25 -1.54 25.32
N ILE A 155 17.42 -2.07 25.66
CA ILE A 155 18.37 -2.69 24.72
C ILE A 155 17.72 -3.91 24.03
N GLU A 156 17.02 -4.76 24.79
CA GLU A 156 16.28 -5.90 24.23
C GLU A 156 15.15 -5.46 23.29
N TYR A 157 14.43 -4.39 23.64
CA TYR A 157 13.42 -3.79 22.78
C TYR A 157 14.02 -3.26 21.47
N ASN A 158 15.10 -2.49 21.54
CA ASN A 158 15.79 -1.97 20.35
C ASN A 158 16.33 -3.11 19.48
N ARG A 159 16.88 -4.17 20.08
CA ARG A 159 17.27 -5.38 19.35
C ARG A 159 16.10 -5.99 18.58
N ASN A 160 14.91 -6.07 19.18
CA ASN A 160 13.71 -6.57 18.51
C ASN A 160 13.29 -5.69 17.31
N ASP A 161 13.38 -4.36 17.42
CA ASP A 161 13.10 -3.44 16.31
C ASP A 161 14.16 -3.56 15.20
N LEU A 162 15.44 -3.75 15.55
CA LEU A 162 16.49 -4.07 14.58
C LEU A 162 16.23 -5.41 13.87
N GLU A 163 15.89 -6.47 14.61
CA GLU A 163 15.56 -7.79 14.03
C GLU A 163 14.36 -7.67 13.07
N THR A 164 13.34 -6.90 13.44
CA THR A 164 12.19 -6.61 12.55
C THR A 164 12.62 -5.81 11.31
N THR A 165 13.54 -4.86 11.46
CA THR A 165 14.13 -4.10 10.34
C THR A 165 14.91 -5.02 9.40
N VAL A 166 15.67 -5.98 9.94
CA VAL A 166 16.38 -6.99 9.15
C VAL A 166 15.41 -7.88 8.38
N LEU A 167 14.35 -8.38 9.02
CA LEU A 167 13.31 -9.19 8.34
C LEU A 167 12.63 -8.39 7.22
N LEU A 168 12.34 -7.10 7.45
CA LEU A 168 11.75 -6.23 6.44
C LEU A 168 12.72 -5.97 5.28
N TYR A 169 14.01 -5.72 5.57
CA TYR A 169 15.05 -5.57 4.55
C TYR A 169 15.15 -6.81 3.67
N GLN A 170 15.20 -8.01 4.28
CA GLN A 170 15.25 -9.28 3.56
C GLN A 170 14.01 -9.47 2.68
N LYS A 171 12.81 -9.11 3.19
CA LYS A 171 11.57 -9.18 2.42
C LYS A 171 11.54 -8.20 1.24
N LEU A 172 12.24 -7.07 1.36
CA LEU A 172 12.35 -6.01 0.36
C LEU A 172 13.60 -6.12 -0.53
N LEU A 173 14.44 -7.14 -0.35
CA LEU A 173 15.71 -7.26 -1.06
C LEU A 173 15.54 -7.20 -2.60
N PRO A 174 14.57 -7.89 -3.23
CA PRO A 174 14.35 -7.77 -4.67
C PRO A 174 14.04 -6.32 -5.11
N GLN A 175 13.27 -5.58 -4.31
CA GLN A 175 12.93 -4.18 -4.58
C GLN A 175 14.13 -3.24 -4.40
N ILE A 176 15.01 -3.55 -3.44
CA ILE A 176 16.23 -2.79 -3.16
C ILE A 176 17.26 -3.03 -4.27
N GLU A 177 17.50 -4.28 -4.67
CA GLU A 177 18.41 -4.63 -5.77
C GLU A 177 18.00 -3.96 -7.08
N LEU A 178 16.68 -3.93 -7.37
CA LEU A 178 16.14 -3.21 -8.50
C LEU A 178 16.52 -1.72 -8.46
N ARG A 179 16.38 -1.08 -7.29
CA ARG A 179 16.74 0.33 -7.10
C ARG A 179 18.24 0.56 -7.19
N VAL A 180 19.08 -0.37 -6.74
CA VAL A 180 20.54 -0.30 -6.91
C VAL A 180 20.88 -0.30 -8.39
N SER A 181 20.36 -1.27 -9.16
CA SER A 181 20.59 -1.35 -10.61
C SER A 181 20.11 -0.09 -11.34
N MET A 182 18.92 0.42 -11.00
CA MET A 182 18.44 1.69 -11.56
C MET A 182 19.31 2.88 -11.14
N SER A 183 19.83 2.90 -9.91
CA SER A 183 20.72 3.98 -9.46
C SER A 183 22.02 4.03 -10.25
N GLU A 184 22.58 2.87 -10.55
CA GLU A 184 23.76 2.73 -11.41
C GLU A 184 23.46 3.17 -12.84
N GLN A 185 22.31 2.75 -13.39
CA GLN A 185 21.90 3.09 -14.76
C GLN A 185 21.70 4.60 -14.96
N TYR A 186 21.09 5.29 -13.98
CA TYR A 186 20.69 6.69 -14.09
C TYR A 186 21.65 7.67 -13.38
N GLY A 187 22.62 7.18 -12.60
CA GLY A 187 23.53 8.03 -11.82
C GLY A 187 22.85 8.83 -10.71
N ILE A 188 21.70 8.36 -10.21
CA ILE A 188 20.90 9.02 -9.16
C ILE A 188 20.64 7.99 -8.05
N ASP A 189 20.78 8.35 -6.78
CA ASP A 189 20.45 7.41 -5.69
C ASP A 189 18.93 7.24 -5.55
N LEU A 190 18.44 6.04 -5.92
CA LEU A 190 17.04 5.63 -5.88
C LEU A 190 16.75 4.62 -4.76
N ARG A 191 17.77 4.21 -3.99
CA ARG A 191 17.70 3.06 -3.06
C ARG A 191 16.67 3.20 -1.95
N SER A 192 16.35 4.44 -1.58
CA SER A 192 15.35 4.77 -0.55
C SER A 192 14.14 5.52 -1.11
N LYS A 193 13.82 5.33 -2.39
CA LYS A 193 12.68 5.99 -3.04
C LYS A 193 11.52 5.02 -3.24
N SER A 194 10.29 5.52 -3.09
CA SER A 194 9.09 4.78 -3.50
C SER A 194 8.99 4.68 -5.01
N ASP A 195 8.19 3.73 -5.50
CA ASP A 195 7.97 3.51 -6.94
C ASP A 195 7.56 4.80 -7.68
N ALA A 196 6.69 5.61 -7.05
CA ALA A 196 6.29 6.90 -7.60
C ALA A 196 7.43 7.94 -7.60
N GLN A 197 8.29 7.95 -6.57
CA GLN A 197 9.46 8.83 -6.53
C GLN A 197 10.54 8.41 -7.54
N ILE A 198 10.68 7.10 -7.81
CA ILE A 198 11.55 6.58 -8.87
C ILE A 198 11.04 7.06 -10.22
N ALA A 199 9.76 6.87 -10.51
CA ALA A 199 9.14 7.31 -11.75
C ALA A 199 9.41 8.80 -12.03
N GLU A 200 9.17 9.64 -11.02
CA GLU A 200 9.41 11.07 -11.10
C GLU A 200 10.88 11.41 -11.34
N ALA A 201 11.81 10.78 -10.60
CA ALA A 201 13.24 11.04 -10.72
C ALA A 201 13.79 10.64 -12.10
N VAL A 202 13.38 9.46 -12.60
CA VAL A 202 13.82 8.93 -13.90
C VAL A 202 13.25 9.76 -15.05
N ILE A 203 11.94 10.03 -15.06
CA ILE A 203 11.31 10.82 -16.11
C ILE A 203 11.88 12.24 -16.12
N LYS A 204 12.05 12.85 -14.95
CA LYS A 204 12.69 14.17 -14.85
C LYS A 204 14.09 14.13 -15.46
N HIS A 205 14.92 13.17 -15.07
CA HIS A 205 16.29 13.06 -15.57
C HIS A 205 16.32 12.92 -17.09
N GLU A 206 15.56 11.98 -17.66
CA GLU A 206 15.54 11.76 -19.11
C GLU A 206 15.00 12.99 -19.88
N VAL A 207 14.00 13.70 -19.34
CA VAL A 207 13.50 14.95 -19.94
C VAL A 207 14.54 16.07 -19.86
N GLU A 208 15.20 16.28 -18.73
CA GLU A 208 16.26 17.30 -18.59
C GLU A 208 17.44 17.00 -19.53
N THR A 209 17.82 15.73 -19.67
CA THR A 209 18.86 15.30 -20.61
C THR A 209 18.46 15.57 -22.05
N LEU A 210 17.21 15.28 -22.44
CA LEU A 210 16.73 15.51 -23.80
C LEU A 210 16.63 17.01 -24.12
N LYS A 211 16.16 17.81 -23.15
CA LYS A 211 15.94 19.25 -23.30
C LYS A 211 17.22 20.09 -23.17
N GLY A 212 18.23 19.57 -22.47
CA GLY A 212 19.47 20.30 -22.16
C GLY A 212 19.31 21.38 -21.08
N GLU A 213 18.17 21.45 -20.40
CA GLU A 213 17.89 22.42 -19.34
C GLU A 213 17.15 21.78 -18.16
N ARG A 214 17.24 22.42 -16.99
CA ARG A 214 16.51 21.98 -15.80
C ARG A 214 15.03 22.31 -15.90
N ILE A 215 14.20 21.36 -15.48
CA ILE A 215 12.76 21.57 -15.36
C ILE A 215 12.37 21.83 -13.90
N PHE A 216 11.34 22.65 -13.73
CA PHE A 216 10.80 23.04 -12.44
C PHE A 216 9.32 22.68 -12.35
N ARG A 217 8.85 22.51 -11.12
CA ARG A 217 7.44 22.21 -10.85
C ARG A 217 6.57 23.36 -11.35
N HIS A 218 5.48 23.02 -12.05
CA HIS A 218 4.44 23.97 -12.40
C HIS A 218 3.50 24.24 -11.20
N GLU A 219 3.18 25.50 -10.95
CA GLU A 219 2.21 25.87 -9.91
C GLU A 219 0.81 26.00 -10.49
N VAL A 220 -0.14 25.28 -9.88
CA VAL A 220 -1.57 25.37 -10.23
C VAL A 220 -2.31 25.98 -9.06
N SER A 221 -3.02 27.08 -9.31
CA SER A 221 -3.83 27.76 -8.31
C SER A 221 -5.03 26.91 -7.87
N VAL A 222 -5.33 26.98 -6.57
CA VAL A 222 -6.60 26.49 -6.01
C VAL A 222 -7.75 27.25 -6.69
N GLY A 223 -8.82 26.54 -7.03
CA GLY A 223 -9.96 27.09 -7.76
C GLY A 223 -9.79 27.11 -9.29
N ARG A 224 -8.63 26.74 -9.84
CA ARG A 224 -8.49 26.58 -11.31
C ARG A 224 -9.49 25.54 -11.81
N VAL A 225 -10.20 25.88 -12.88
CA VAL A 225 -11.25 25.04 -13.47
C VAL A 225 -10.73 24.42 -14.76
N TYR A 226 -10.95 23.12 -14.92
CA TYR A 226 -10.67 22.37 -16.13
C TYR A 226 -11.94 21.79 -16.76
N LYS A 227 -11.87 21.58 -18.07
CA LYS A 227 -12.89 20.91 -18.88
C LYS A 227 -12.31 19.67 -19.54
N TYR A 228 -13.06 18.58 -19.51
CA TYR A 228 -12.70 17.36 -20.22
C TYR A 228 -12.80 17.57 -21.73
N LYS A 229 -11.84 17.01 -22.49
CA LYS A 229 -11.81 17.06 -23.95
C LYS A 229 -11.68 15.64 -24.48
N PRO A 230 -12.75 15.05 -25.06
CA PRO A 230 -12.74 13.66 -25.46
C PRO A 230 -11.87 13.46 -26.71
N PRO A 231 -11.09 12.37 -26.79
CA PRO A 231 -10.53 11.92 -28.05
C PRO A 231 -11.63 11.64 -29.10
N ALA A 232 -11.28 11.77 -30.38
CA ALA A 232 -12.23 11.64 -31.49
C ALA A 232 -12.91 10.26 -31.58
N PHE A 233 -12.33 9.23 -30.97
CA PHE A 233 -12.87 7.87 -30.97
C PHE A 233 -14.01 7.67 -29.95
N ILE A 234 -14.17 8.54 -28.95
CA ILE A 234 -15.24 8.42 -27.95
C ILE A 234 -16.58 8.78 -28.58
N LYS A 235 -17.40 7.78 -28.86
CA LYS A 235 -18.73 7.92 -29.48
C LYS A 235 -19.68 6.87 -28.91
N TYR A 236 -20.97 7.22 -28.84
CA TYR A 236 -22.01 6.37 -28.28
C TYR A 236 -23.25 6.30 -29.18
N GLU A 237 -23.90 5.15 -29.19
CA GLU A 237 -25.06 4.88 -30.04
C GLU A 237 -26.40 5.11 -29.34
N SER A 238 -26.50 4.85 -28.04
CA SER A 238 -27.72 5.09 -27.28
C SER A 238 -27.87 6.57 -26.89
N GLN A 239 -29.11 7.03 -26.74
CA GLN A 239 -29.36 8.39 -26.25
C GLN A 239 -28.84 8.57 -24.83
N GLN A 240 -29.05 7.56 -23.98
CA GLN A 240 -28.58 7.56 -22.60
C GLN A 240 -27.06 7.80 -22.50
N MET A 241 -26.27 7.08 -23.29
CA MET A 241 -24.80 7.25 -23.23
C MET A 241 -24.33 8.54 -23.89
N ARG A 242 -25.05 9.07 -24.90
CA ARG A 242 -24.82 10.44 -25.38
C ARG A 242 -25.09 11.48 -24.30
N ASP A 243 -26.11 11.29 -23.47
CA ASP A 243 -26.43 12.19 -22.35
C ASP A 243 -25.37 12.10 -21.25
N VAL A 244 -24.86 10.91 -20.94
CA VAL A 244 -23.70 10.71 -20.04
C VAL A 244 -22.48 11.47 -20.56
N LEU A 245 -22.13 11.32 -21.84
CA LEU A 245 -21.03 12.05 -22.45
C LEU A 245 -21.26 13.57 -22.34
N LYS A 246 -22.46 14.05 -22.64
CA LYS A 246 -22.81 15.47 -22.52
C LYS A 246 -22.64 15.99 -21.09
N MET A 247 -23.06 15.23 -20.08
CA MET A 247 -22.89 15.56 -18.66
C MET A 247 -21.40 15.71 -18.30
N VAL A 248 -20.55 14.78 -18.75
CA VAL A 248 -19.10 14.85 -18.53
C VAL A 248 -18.50 16.10 -19.19
N LEU A 249 -18.90 16.42 -20.42
CA LEU A 249 -18.43 17.61 -21.14
C LEU A 249 -18.88 18.93 -20.51
N SER A 250 -20.09 18.96 -19.94
CA SER A 250 -20.61 20.14 -19.24
C SER A 250 -20.05 20.32 -17.83
N SER A 251 -19.46 19.29 -17.24
CA SER A 251 -18.93 19.33 -15.87
C SER A 251 -17.72 20.25 -15.72
N ASN A 252 -17.55 20.87 -14.54
CA ASN A 252 -16.40 21.71 -14.19
C ASN A 252 -15.54 20.98 -13.17
N PHE A 253 -14.27 20.74 -13.48
CA PHE A 253 -13.35 20.08 -12.57
C PHE A 253 -12.48 21.12 -11.88
N VAL A 254 -12.68 21.31 -10.58
CA VAL A 254 -12.05 22.38 -9.80
C VAL A 254 -10.91 21.82 -8.97
N VAL A 255 -9.76 22.51 -8.98
CA VAL A 255 -8.64 22.19 -8.10
C VAL A 255 -8.98 22.61 -6.67
N GLY A 256 -9.15 21.63 -5.78
CA GLY A 256 -9.45 21.86 -4.36
C GLY A 256 -8.23 22.35 -3.55
N VAL A 257 -8.47 22.70 -2.28
CA VAL A 257 -7.44 23.25 -1.37
C VAL A 257 -6.24 22.33 -1.15
N LYS A 258 -6.44 21.02 -1.29
CA LYS A 258 -5.37 20.02 -1.17
C LYS A 258 -4.50 19.93 -2.43
N GLY A 259 -4.86 20.62 -3.51
CA GLY A 259 -4.23 20.51 -4.83
C GLY A 259 -4.65 19.24 -5.59
N SER A 260 -5.73 18.59 -5.16
CA SER A 260 -6.38 17.50 -5.89
C SER A 260 -7.66 18.04 -6.52
N ILE A 261 -8.08 17.44 -7.63
CA ILE A 261 -9.39 17.72 -8.20
C ILE A 261 -10.45 16.95 -7.46
N GLU A 262 -11.58 17.59 -7.23
CA GLU A 262 -12.77 16.96 -6.70
C GLU A 262 -13.68 16.54 -7.86
N LEU A 263 -14.26 15.36 -7.77
CA LEU A 263 -15.23 14.89 -8.75
C LEU A 263 -16.49 15.76 -8.62
N PRO A 264 -17.00 16.33 -9.70
CA PRO A 264 -18.25 17.09 -9.68
C PRO A 264 -19.38 16.23 -9.12
N GLU A 265 -20.24 16.81 -8.26
CA GLU A 265 -21.35 16.11 -7.58
C GLU A 265 -22.23 15.33 -8.58
N GLN A 266 -22.54 15.95 -9.72
CA GLN A 266 -23.30 15.33 -10.81
C GLN A 266 -22.69 14.01 -11.31
N LEU A 267 -21.36 13.90 -11.36
CA LEU A 267 -20.66 12.68 -11.77
C LEU A 267 -20.48 11.69 -10.61
N ALA A 268 -20.33 12.19 -9.38
CA ALA A 268 -20.21 11.35 -8.19
C ALA A 268 -21.49 10.55 -7.91
N ASP A 269 -22.65 11.16 -8.17
CA ASP A 269 -23.96 10.55 -7.96
C ASP A 269 -24.52 9.80 -9.19
N ALA A 270 -23.85 9.93 -10.34
CA ALA A 270 -24.30 9.33 -11.58
C ALA A 270 -24.32 7.79 -11.49
N GLN A 271 -25.50 7.21 -11.70
CA GLN A 271 -25.70 5.78 -11.87
C GLN A 271 -25.96 5.47 -13.34
N ILE A 272 -24.92 5.01 -14.03
CA ILE A 272 -24.98 4.71 -15.46
C ILE A 272 -25.46 3.27 -15.62
N ARG A 273 -26.74 3.09 -16.01
CA ARG A 273 -27.33 1.76 -16.22
C ARG A 273 -27.10 1.31 -17.65
N ILE A 274 -26.39 0.20 -17.87
CA ILE A 274 -26.25 -0.41 -19.20
C ILE A 274 -26.50 -1.92 -19.01
N GLY A 275 -27.39 -2.47 -19.82
CA GLY A 275 -27.88 -3.84 -19.60
C GLY A 275 -28.53 -3.96 -18.21
N ASN A 276 -28.11 -4.98 -17.46
CA ASN A 276 -28.59 -5.22 -16.09
C ASN A 276 -27.67 -4.62 -15.00
N SER A 277 -26.58 -3.98 -15.39
CA SER A 277 -25.53 -3.53 -14.49
C SER A 277 -25.58 -2.01 -14.27
N VAL A 278 -25.12 -1.57 -13.10
CA VAL A 278 -24.96 -0.15 -12.74
C VAL A 278 -23.48 0.17 -12.66
N TYR A 279 -23.04 1.17 -13.43
CA TYR A 279 -21.67 1.66 -13.46
C TYR A 279 -21.57 3.06 -12.85
N ARG A 280 -20.46 3.31 -12.16
CA ARG A 280 -20.16 4.57 -11.50
C ARG A 280 -18.79 5.06 -11.93
N MET A 281 -18.72 6.34 -12.28
CA MET A 281 -17.48 7.01 -12.61
C MET A 281 -16.80 7.55 -11.35
N GLY A 282 -15.48 7.46 -11.29
CA GLY A 282 -14.68 7.88 -10.14
C GLY A 282 -13.36 8.54 -10.54
N ILE A 283 -12.73 9.22 -9.58
CA ILE A 283 -11.39 9.82 -9.78
C ILE A 283 -10.34 8.74 -10.07
N GLY A 284 -10.55 7.52 -9.57
CA GLY A 284 -9.65 6.37 -9.76
C GLY A 284 -10.04 5.40 -10.88
N GLY A 285 -11.11 5.66 -11.63
CA GLY A 285 -11.58 4.77 -12.69
C GLY A 285 -13.05 4.31 -12.54
N LEU A 286 -13.47 3.45 -13.47
CA LEU A 286 -14.83 2.94 -13.59
C LEU A 286 -15.05 1.80 -12.59
N HIS A 287 -16.24 1.70 -12.02
CA HIS A 287 -16.63 0.57 -11.19
C HIS A 287 -18.09 0.18 -11.47
N SER A 288 -18.35 -1.11 -11.63
CA SER A 288 -19.70 -1.67 -11.53
C SER A 288 -20.15 -1.78 -10.05
N SER A 289 -21.45 -2.00 -9.83
CA SER A 289 -22.09 -1.98 -8.50
C SER A 289 -22.67 -3.32 -8.06
N GLU A 290 -22.09 -4.43 -8.51
CA GLU A 290 -22.45 -5.77 -8.06
C GLU A 290 -22.09 -5.99 -6.59
N ALA A 291 -22.91 -6.78 -5.90
CA ALA A 291 -22.71 -7.19 -4.52
C ALA A 291 -23.41 -8.54 -4.29
N ASN A 292 -22.79 -9.41 -3.49
CA ASN A 292 -23.36 -10.70 -3.11
C ASN A 292 -23.86 -11.52 -4.32
N VAL A 293 -23.01 -11.70 -5.33
CA VAL A 293 -23.40 -12.36 -6.59
C VAL A 293 -22.36 -13.36 -7.05
N CYS A 294 -22.83 -14.46 -7.66
CA CYS A 294 -21.99 -15.39 -8.37
C CYS A 294 -22.39 -15.53 -9.85
N HIS A 295 -21.38 -15.72 -10.70
CA HIS A 295 -21.54 -16.04 -12.11
C HIS A 295 -20.72 -17.29 -12.42
N ILE A 296 -21.38 -18.32 -12.94
CA ILE A 296 -20.78 -19.59 -13.30
C ILE A 296 -20.83 -19.74 -14.83
N ALA A 297 -19.75 -20.26 -15.41
CA ALA A 297 -19.73 -20.70 -16.79
C ALA A 297 -20.38 -22.09 -16.91
N ASP A 298 -21.25 -22.26 -17.89
CA ASP A 298 -22.12 -23.44 -18.04
C ASP A 298 -22.21 -23.85 -19.53
N ASP A 299 -23.11 -24.76 -19.87
CA ASP A 299 -23.29 -25.23 -21.24
C ASP A 299 -23.78 -24.13 -22.21
N ASP A 300 -24.33 -23.03 -21.69
CA ASP A 300 -24.87 -21.93 -22.49
C ASP A 300 -23.96 -20.69 -22.51
N HIS A 301 -23.13 -20.49 -21.48
CA HIS A 301 -22.33 -19.29 -21.28
C HIS A 301 -20.87 -19.59 -20.94
N ILE A 302 -19.97 -18.73 -21.44
CA ILE A 302 -18.59 -18.61 -20.94
C ILE A 302 -18.44 -17.35 -20.10
N LEU A 303 -17.41 -17.32 -19.24
CA LEU A 303 -17.04 -16.15 -18.46
C LEU A 303 -15.61 -15.73 -18.84
N VAL A 304 -15.44 -14.50 -19.29
CA VAL A 304 -14.15 -13.99 -19.80
C VAL A 304 -13.83 -12.65 -19.15
N ASP A 305 -12.70 -12.58 -18.46
CA ASP A 305 -12.08 -11.34 -18.01
C ASP A 305 -11.31 -10.73 -19.17
N ARG A 306 -11.56 -9.46 -19.50
CA ARG A 306 -10.86 -8.69 -20.53
C ARG A 306 -10.23 -7.47 -19.89
N ASP A 307 -8.93 -7.53 -19.63
CA ASP A 307 -8.14 -6.45 -19.04
C ASP A 307 -7.35 -5.70 -20.14
N VAL A 308 -7.27 -4.38 -20.05
CA VAL A 308 -6.54 -3.55 -21.01
C VAL A 308 -5.06 -3.44 -20.65
N ASN A 309 -4.20 -3.75 -21.60
CA ASN A 309 -2.75 -3.68 -21.44
C ASN A 309 -2.25 -2.23 -21.31
N ALA A 310 -1.52 -1.98 -20.21
CA ALA A 310 -0.88 -0.69 -19.93
C ALA A 310 -1.84 0.49 -20.12
N TYR A 311 -3.00 0.43 -19.46
CA TYR A 311 -4.15 1.24 -19.83
C TYR A 311 -3.91 2.76 -19.84
N TYR A 312 -3.55 3.34 -18.70
CA TYR A 312 -3.23 4.77 -18.62
C TYR A 312 -2.04 5.18 -19.50
N PRO A 313 -0.94 4.40 -19.58
CA PRO A 313 0.13 4.67 -20.53
C PRO A 313 -0.33 4.76 -21.99
N SER A 314 -1.18 3.83 -22.42
CA SER A 314 -1.75 3.80 -23.77
C SER A 314 -2.63 5.03 -24.03
N ILE A 315 -3.42 5.47 -23.05
CA ILE A 315 -4.22 6.70 -23.14
C ILE A 315 -3.32 7.94 -23.27
N ILE A 316 -2.29 8.05 -22.41
CA ILE A 316 -1.35 9.17 -22.39
C ILE A 316 -0.67 9.33 -23.76
N LEU A 317 -0.10 8.24 -24.29
CA LEU A 317 0.60 8.26 -25.57
C LEU A 317 -0.34 8.42 -26.75
N GLY A 318 -1.46 7.69 -26.77
CA GLY A 318 -2.43 7.73 -27.88
C GLY A 318 -3.13 9.09 -28.02
N SER A 319 -3.26 9.84 -26.92
CA SER A 319 -3.92 11.15 -26.90
C SER A 319 -2.95 12.33 -26.87
N GLY A 320 -1.63 12.09 -26.82
CA GLY A 320 -0.61 13.14 -26.74
C GLY A 320 -0.68 13.98 -25.46
N PHE A 321 -0.98 13.34 -24.32
CA PHE A 321 -1.16 14.04 -23.04
C PHE A 321 0.18 14.24 -22.31
N SER A 322 0.65 15.49 -22.21
CA SER A 322 1.92 15.84 -21.57
C SER A 322 1.80 16.96 -20.55
N PRO A 323 2.50 16.90 -19.39
CA PRO A 323 2.57 18.03 -18.46
C PRO A 323 3.08 19.30 -19.14
N GLU A 324 2.46 20.46 -18.84
CA GLU A 324 2.76 21.74 -19.51
C GLU A 324 4.25 22.14 -19.43
N ASN A 325 4.90 21.86 -18.29
CA ASN A 325 6.31 22.17 -18.06
C ASN A 325 7.30 21.22 -18.76
N MET A 326 6.83 20.07 -19.27
CA MET A 326 7.67 19.08 -19.94
C MET A 326 7.39 19.00 -21.45
N GLY A 327 6.16 19.27 -21.89
CA GLY A 327 5.77 19.26 -23.31
C GLY A 327 6.04 17.94 -24.02
N ASP A 328 6.30 18.01 -25.32
CA ASP A 328 6.49 16.82 -26.19
C ASP A 328 7.68 15.95 -25.78
N ASP A 329 8.68 16.51 -25.09
CA ASP A 329 9.82 15.75 -24.59
C ASP A 329 9.39 14.71 -23.55
N PHE A 330 8.36 15.00 -22.76
CA PHE A 330 7.74 13.99 -21.90
C PHE A 330 7.19 12.83 -22.71
N LEU A 331 6.48 13.08 -23.81
CA LEU A 331 5.89 12.01 -24.64
C LEU A 331 6.98 11.16 -25.30
N ARG A 332 8.08 11.77 -25.74
CA ARG A 332 9.24 11.06 -26.32
C ARG A 332 9.89 10.14 -25.29
N VAL A 333 10.16 10.66 -24.10
CA VAL A 333 10.72 9.89 -22.98
C VAL A 333 9.77 8.77 -22.56
N TYR A 334 8.50 9.10 -22.34
CA TYR A 334 7.49 8.13 -21.90
C TYR A 334 7.28 7.00 -22.93
N LYS A 335 7.28 7.33 -24.22
CA LYS A 335 7.23 6.34 -25.30
C LYS A 335 8.48 5.45 -25.32
N SER A 336 9.66 6.02 -25.19
CA SER A 336 10.92 5.26 -25.09
C SER A 336 10.89 4.25 -23.94
N ILE A 337 10.39 4.66 -22.76
CA ILE A 337 10.25 3.78 -21.59
C ILE A 337 9.27 2.63 -21.89
N VAL A 338 8.13 2.91 -22.53
CA VAL A 338 7.15 1.88 -22.93
C VAL A 338 7.75 0.90 -23.95
N ASP A 339 8.39 1.41 -25.01
CA ASP A 339 8.97 0.60 -26.08
C ASP A 339 10.12 -0.29 -25.56
N ARG A 340 11.01 0.26 -24.71
CA ARG A 340 12.06 -0.50 -24.03
C ARG A 340 11.49 -1.60 -23.15
N ARG A 341 10.37 -1.35 -22.46
CA ARG A 341 9.69 -2.35 -21.63
C ARG A 341 9.13 -3.49 -22.49
N LEU A 342 8.48 -3.18 -23.60
CA LEU A 342 7.97 -4.18 -24.53
C LEU A 342 9.10 -5.05 -25.10
N ALA A 343 10.24 -4.44 -25.45
CA ALA A 343 11.43 -5.17 -25.87
C ALA A 343 11.97 -6.09 -24.75
N ALA A 344 12.05 -5.59 -23.52
CA ALA A 344 12.48 -6.38 -22.36
C ALA A 344 11.56 -7.59 -22.11
N LYS A 345 10.22 -7.41 -22.18
CA LYS A 345 9.26 -8.53 -22.09
C LYS A 345 9.51 -9.59 -23.16
N LYS A 346 9.79 -9.16 -24.40
CA LYS A 346 10.08 -10.08 -25.53
C LYS A 346 11.39 -10.84 -25.34
N LEU A 347 12.41 -10.19 -24.76
CA LEU A 347 13.72 -10.79 -24.48
C LEU A 347 13.76 -11.62 -23.18
N GLY A 348 12.71 -11.56 -22.35
CA GLY A 348 12.68 -12.20 -21.03
C GLY A 348 13.54 -11.49 -19.98
N ASP A 349 13.94 -10.23 -20.23
CA ASP A 349 14.67 -9.41 -19.26
C ASP A 349 13.70 -8.89 -18.18
N LYS A 350 13.58 -9.69 -17.12
CA LYS A 350 12.66 -9.44 -16.01
C LYS A 350 13.03 -8.18 -15.21
N VAL A 351 14.33 -7.89 -15.05
CA VAL A 351 14.79 -6.74 -14.25
C VAL A 351 14.41 -5.45 -14.95
N THR A 352 14.70 -5.34 -16.25
CA THR A 352 14.34 -4.16 -17.04
C THR A 352 12.82 -4.01 -17.20
N ASP A 353 12.06 -5.10 -17.44
CA ASP A 353 10.59 -5.02 -17.51
C ASP A 353 9.99 -4.48 -16.20
N LEU A 354 10.43 -5.02 -15.05
CA LEU A 354 9.97 -4.58 -13.74
C LEU A 354 10.33 -3.11 -13.46
N SER A 355 11.57 -2.71 -13.71
CA SER A 355 12.03 -1.31 -13.56
C SER A 355 11.18 -0.34 -14.36
N LEU A 356 11.00 -0.62 -15.66
CA LEU A 356 10.26 0.27 -16.55
C LEU A 356 8.76 0.26 -16.23
N LYS A 357 8.19 -0.88 -15.81
CA LYS A 357 6.80 -0.97 -15.32
C LYS A 357 6.56 -0.05 -14.13
N ILE A 358 7.50 -0.03 -13.17
CA ILE A 358 7.45 0.86 -12.00
C ILE A 358 7.45 2.33 -12.44
N THR A 359 8.38 2.71 -13.32
CA THR A 359 8.47 4.09 -13.84
C THR A 359 7.18 4.53 -14.53
N ILE A 360 6.61 3.67 -15.39
CA ILE A 360 5.38 3.95 -16.13
C ILE A 360 4.18 4.12 -15.20
N ASN A 361 3.96 3.17 -14.28
CA ASN A 361 2.80 3.16 -13.38
C ASN A 361 2.90 4.27 -12.32
N GLY A 362 4.10 4.53 -11.78
CA GLY A 362 4.33 5.59 -10.81
C GLY A 362 4.14 6.99 -11.39
N GLY A 363 4.44 7.18 -12.69
CA GLY A 363 4.31 8.47 -13.38
C GLY A 363 2.87 8.99 -13.43
N PHE A 364 1.88 8.11 -13.66
CA PHE A 364 0.46 8.50 -13.69
C PHE A 364 -0.01 9.09 -12.35
N GLY A 365 0.27 8.41 -11.23
CA GLY A 365 -0.14 8.89 -9.90
C GLY A 365 0.47 10.26 -9.54
N LYS A 366 1.66 10.56 -10.08
CA LYS A 366 2.36 11.82 -9.89
C LYS A 366 1.71 13.01 -10.58
N LEU A 367 0.81 12.79 -11.55
CA LEU A 367 -0.01 13.86 -12.15
C LEU A 367 -0.95 14.53 -11.14
N GLY A 368 -1.41 13.80 -10.12
CA GLY A 368 -2.34 14.29 -9.09
C GLY A 368 -1.69 14.88 -7.84
N SER A 369 -0.36 14.84 -7.72
CA SER A 369 0.35 15.27 -6.51
C SER A 369 0.87 16.70 -6.67
N LYS A 370 0.34 17.69 -5.94
CA LYS A 370 0.82 19.09 -5.98
C LYS A 370 2.30 19.31 -5.63
N TRP A 371 2.94 18.30 -5.05
CA TRP A 371 4.37 18.31 -4.72
C TRP A 371 5.25 17.75 -5.85
N SER A 372 4.62 17.18 -6.88
CA SER A 372 5.30 16.51 -7.99
C SER A 372 5.73 17.50 -9.06
N ILE A 373 6.88 17.30 -9.69
CA ILE A 373 7.27 18.03 -10.89
C ILE A 373 6.39 17.68 -12.10
N MET A 374 5.77 16.50 -12.08
CA MET A 374 4.80 16.05 -13.09
C MET A 374 3.38 16.51 -12.78
N TYR A 375 3.16 17.32 -11.73
CA TYR A 375 1.82 17.73 -11.31
C TYR A 375 1.05 18.37 -12.47
N SER A 376 0.00 17.68 -12.90
CA SER A 376 -0.86 18.12 -13.98
C SER A 376 -2.28 17.62 -13.72
N PRO A 377 -3.04 18.34 -12.87
CA PRO A 377 -4.39 17.96 -12.47
C PRO A 377 -5.31 17.77 -13.70
N ASN A 378 -5.19 18.64 -14.71
CA ASN A 378 -5.90 18.49 -15.98
C ASN A 378 -5.69 17.11 -16.61
N LEU A 379 -4.44 16.66 -16.74
CA LEU A 379 -4.13 15.39 -17.40
C LEU A 379 -4.61 14.20 -16.59
N LEU A 380 -4.58 14.27 -15.26
CA LEU A 380 -5.19 13.24 -14.42
C LEU A 380 -6.67 13.04 -14.80
N ILE A 381 -7.42 14.13 -15.00
CA ILE A 381 -8.83 14.07 -15.44
C ILE A 381 -8.92 13.51 -16.85
N GLN A 382 -8.16 14.05 -17.80
CA GLN A 382 -8.22 13.65 -19.20
C GLN A 382 -7.98 12.15 -19.34
N VAL A 383 -6.92 11.63 -18.69
CA VAL A 383 -6.57 10.21 -18.73
C VAL A 383 -7.64 9.35 -18.08
N THR A 384 -8.09 9.71 -16.87
CA THR A 384 -9.03 8.88 -16.11
C THR A 384 -10.41 8.84 -16.75
N LEU A 385 -10.94 9.98 -17.24
CA LEU A 385 -12.24 10.01 -17.90
C LEU A 385 -12.21 9.39 -19.28
N THR A 386 -11.11 9.55 -20.04
CA THR A 386 -10.95 8.87 -21.33
C THR A 386 -11.03 7.36 -21.14
N GLY A 387 -10.36 6.82 -20.13
CA GLY A 387 -10.44 5.39 -19.84
C GLY A 387 -11.87 4.96 -19.49
N GLN A 388 -12.49 5.63 -18.53
CA GLN A 388 -13.87 5.29 -18.12
C GLN A 388 -14.86 5.33 -19.28
N LEU A 389 -14.80 6.36 -20.11
CA LEU A 389 -15.68 6.49 -21.29
C LEU A 389 -15.34 5.45 -22.36
N ALA A 390 -14.07 5.07 -22.52
CA ALA A 390 -13.70 4.01 -23.44
C ALA A 390 -14.24 2.64 -22.99
N LEU A 391 -14.15 2.28 -21.71
CA LEU A 391 -14.77 1.05 -21.19
C LEU A 391 -16.29 1.07 -21.33
N LEU A 392 -16.94 2.19 -21.00
CA LEU A 392 -18.39 2.34 -21.18
C LEU A 392 -18.81 2.18 -22.65
N MET A 393 -17.98 2.63 -23.60
CA MET A 393 -18.20 2.41 -25.04
C MET A 393 -18.12 0.92 -25.41
N LEU A 394 -17.21 0.15 -24.82
CA LEU A 394 -17.15 -1.30 -25.01
C LEU A 394 -18.39 -1.99 -24.42
N ILE A 395 -18.76 -1.61 -23.20
CA ILE A 395 -19.92 -2.15 -22.46
C ILE A 395 -21.23 -1.91 -23.22
N GLU A 396 -21.47 -0.68 -23.70
CA GLU A 396 -22.66 -0.35 -24.50
C GLU A 396 -22.79 -1.28 -25.70
N MET A 397 -21.69 -1.48 -26.43
CA MET A 397 -21.70 -2.30 -27.64
C MET A 397 -21.92 -3.78 -27.34
N LEU A 398 -21.30 -4.33 -26.30
CA LEU A 398 -21.51 -5.72 -25.88
C LEU A 398 -22.97 -5.97 -25.48
N GLU A 399 -23.52 -5.11 -24.62
CA GLU A 399 -24.89 -5.21 -24.12
C GLU A 399 -25.93 -5.05 -25.24
N LYS A 400 -25.70 -4.12 -26.18
CA LYS A 400 -26.56 -3.96 -27.38
C LYS A 400 -26.69 -5.26 -28.18
N TRP A 401 -25.61 -6.03 -28.28
CA TRP A 401 -25.59 -7.30 -29.01
C TRP A 401 -25.95 -8.51 -28.13
N LYS A 402 -26.55 -8.26 -26.96
CA LYS A 402 -26.96 -9.28 -25.98
C LYS A 402 -25.78 -10.13 -25.51
N VAL A 403 -24.63 -9.48 -25.28
CA VAL A 403 -23.45 -10.06 -24.65
C VAL A 403 -23.26 -9.37 -23.28
N PRO A 404 -23.78 -9.96 -22.19
CA PRO A 404 -23.78 -9.32 -20.88
C PRO A 404 -22.40 -9.04 -20.29
N VAL A 405 -22.25 -7.87 -19.65
CA VAL A 405 -21.10 -7.52 -18.82
C VAL A 405 -21.52 -7.54 -17.35
N VAL A 406 -20.87 -8.39 -16.57
CA VAL A 406 -21.25 -8.68 -15.18
C VAL A 406 -20.38 -7.95 -14.14
N SER A 407 -19.21 -7.47 -14.54
CA SER A 407 -18.32 -6.68 -13.70
C SER A 407 -17.46 -5.76 -14.56
N ALA A 408 -17.10 -4.59 -14.06
CA ALA A 408 -16.16 -3.65 -14.66
C ALA A 408 -15.38 -2.93 -13.57
N ASN A 409 -14.06 -2.87 -13.73
CA ASN A 409 -13.16 -2.13 -12.84
C ASN A 409 -12.43 -1.02 -13.64
N THR A 410 -11.33 -0.50 -13.08
CA THR A 410 -10.57 0.61 -13.67
C THR A 410 -10.10 0.36 -15.10
N ASP A 411 -9.69 -0.86 -15.42
CA ASP A 411 -8.95 -1.20 -16.64
C ASP A 411 -9.49 -2.41 -17.40
N GLY A 412 -10.60 -3.01 -16.96
CA GLY A 412 -11.14 -4.22 -17.59
C GLY A 412 -12.62 -4.48 -17.29
N VAL A 413 -13.14 -5.50 -17.97
CA VAL A 413 -14.53 -5.97 -17.84
C VAL A 413 -14.58 -7.49 -17.78
N VAL A 414 -15.53 -8.03 -17.02
CA VAL A 414 -15.87 -9.46 -17.03
C VAL A 414 -17.16 -9.66 -17.83
N ILE A 415 -17.10 -10.49 -18.85
CA ILE A 415 -18.16 -10.73 -19.83
C ILE A 415 -18.73 -12.13 -19.61
N LYS A 416 -20.05 -12.25 -19.39
CA LYS A 416 -20.78 -13.53 -19.36
C LYS A 416 -21.38 -13.78 -20.75
N CYS A 417 -20.56 -14.26 -21.68
CA CYS A 417 -20.92 -14.35 -23.08
C CYS A 417 -21.71 -15.64 -23.39
N PRO A 418 -22.89 -15.56 -24.03
CA PRO A 418 -23.54 -16.75 -24.59
C PRO A 418 -22.61 -17.44 -25.60
N ARG A 419 -22.50 -18.77 -25.55
CA ARG A 419 -21.56 -19.52 -26.40
C ARG A 419 -21.76 -19.29 -27.89
N ASN A 420 -23.01 -19.13 -28.33
CA ASN A 420 -23.35 -18.79 -29.72
C ASN A 420 -23.02 -17.33 -30.12
N LYS A 421 -22.53 -16.50 -29.20
CA LYS A 421 -22.16 -15.09 -29.41
C LYS A 421 -20.67 -14.82 -29.26
N ILE A 422 -19.83 -15.83 -29.04
CA ILE A 422 -18.38 -15.67 -28.87
C ILE A 422 -17.76 -14.91 -30.06
N GLU A 423 -18.13 -15.27 -31.29
CA GLU A 423 -17.64 -14.57 -32.48
C GLU A 423 -18.08 -13.11 -32.52
N THR A 424 -19.32 -12.82 -32.10
CA THR A 424 -19.84 -11.45 -32.00
C THR A 424 -19.06 -10.65 -30.95
N MET A 425 -18.84 -11.21 -29.77
CA MET A 425 -18.03 -10.61 -28.71
C MET A 425 -16.63 -10.26 -29.22
N ASN A 426 -15.94 -11.22 -29.85
CA ASN A 426 -14.59 -11.01 -30.37
C ASN A 426 -14.54 -9.93 -31.46
N LYS A 427 -15.56 -9.87 -32.34
CA LYS A 427 -15.69 -8.80 -33.34
C LYS A 427 -15.88 -7.42 -32.71
N ILE A 428 -16.66 -7.32 -31.64
CA ILE A 428 -16.89 -6.07 -30.90
C ILE A 428 -15.59 -5.63 -30.21
N VAL A 429 -14.91 -6.53 -29.51
CA VAL A 429 -13.62 -6.24 -28.86
C VAL A 429 -12.60 -5.79 -29.90
N ALA A 430 -12.43 -6.52 -31.00
CA ALA A 430 -11.50 -6.15 -32.06
C ALA A 430 -11.85 -4.81 -32.73
N TRP A 431 -13.14 -4.50 -32.88
CA TRP A 431 -13.57 -3.16 -33.34
C TRP A 431 -13.15 -2.09 -32.33
N TRP A 432 -13.40 -2.30 -31.05
CA TRP A 432 -13.09 -1.35 -29.98
C TRP A 432 -11.58 -1.11 -29.86
N GLU A 433 -10.77 -2.16 -29.93
CA GLU A 433 -9.30 -2.08 -29.97
C GLU A 433 -8.83 -1.26 -31.16
N ARG A 434 -9.42 -1.45 -32.35
CA ARG A 434 -9.09 -0.62 -33.53
C ARG A 434 -9.49 0.84 -33.37
N GLN A 435 -10.62 1.14 -32.73
CA GLN A 435 -11.06 2.53 -32.54
C GLN A 435 -10.19 3.26 -31.52
N THR A 436 -9.82 2.58 -30.44
CA THR A 436 -9.11 3.17 -29.31
C THR A 436 -7.59 3.11 -29.42
N GLY A 437 -7.07 2.16 -30.21
CA GLY A 437 -5.65 1.82 -30.23
C GLY A 437 -5.20 1.02 -29.00
N PHE A 438 -6.13 0.56 -28.15
CA PHE A 438 -5.82 -0.26 -26.98
C PHE A 438 -5.72 -1.74 -27.36
N THR A 439 -5.12 -2.53 -26.47
CA THR A 439 -5.02 -3.99 -26.61
C THR A 439 -5.48 -4.64 -25.32
N THR A 440 -6.26 -5.69 -25.43
CA THR A 440 -6.79 -6.46 -24.29
C THR A 440 -6.14 -7.83 -24.20
N GLU A 441 -6.06 -8.35 -22.97
CA GLU A 441 -5.75 -9.75 -22.68
C GLU A 441 -7.00 -10.43 -22.11
N ASP A 442 -7.21 -11.70 -22.46
CA ASP A 442 -8.25 -12.51 -21.85
C ASP A 442 -7.77 -13.55 -20.86
N VAL A 443 -8.60 -13.74 -19.83
CA VAL A 443 -8.56 -14.90 -18.95
C VAL A 443 -9.96 -15.49 -18.84
N GLU A 444 -10.10 -16.76 -19.22
CA GLU A 444 -11.35 -17.50 -19.02
C GLU A 444 -11.51 -17.95 -17.56
N TYR A 445 -12.73 -17.79 -17.04
CA TYR A 445 -13.14 -18.19 -15.70
C TYR A 445 -14.16 -19.32 -15.74
N LYS A 446 -14.06 -20.25 -14.78
CA LYS A 446 -15.13 -21.22 -14.46
C LYS A 446 -16.23 -20.54 -13.66
N ALA A 447 -15.85 -19.68 -12.72
CA ALA A 447 -16.78 -18.95 -11.88
C ALA A 447 -16.15 -17.65 -11.34
N LEU A 448 -17.01 -16.68 -11.05
CA LEU A 448 -16.71 -15.44 -10.35
C LEU A 448 -17.69 -15.30 -9.17
N TYR A 449 -17.15 -15.22 -7.96
CA TYR A 449 -17.90 -15.02 -6.73
C TYR A 449 -17.52 -13.65 -6.14
N SER A 450 -18.48 -12.74 -6.06
CA SER A 450 -18.24 -11.33 -5.77
C SER A 450 -19.05 -10.88 -4.56
N ALA A 451 -18.36 -10.50 -3.48
CA ALA A 451 -18.98 -9.70 -2.42
C ALA A 451 -19.14 -8.24 -2.87
N SER A 452 -18.22 -7.74 -3.70
CA SER A 452 -18.33 -6.49 -4.46
C SER A 452 -17.34 -6.48 -5.62
N VAL A 453 -17.44 -5.50 -6.53
CA VAL A 453 -16.49 -5.28 -7.64
C VAL A 453 -15.00 -5.30 -7.23
N ASN A 454 -14.70 -4.84 -6.01
CA ASN A 454 -13.34 -4.76 -5.51
C ASN A 454 -12.96 -5.92 -4.57
N SER A 455 -13.88 -6.83 -4.24
CA SER A 455 -13.66 -7.98 -3.35
C SER A 455 -14.34 -9.23 -3.90
N TYR A 456 -13.58 -10.08 -4.58
CA TYR A 456 -14.07 -11.29 -5.24
C TYR A 456 -13.04 -12.43 -5.25
N ILE A 457 -13.52 -13.62 -5.55
CA ILE A 457 -12.77 -14.86 -5.83
C ILE A 457 -13.19 -15.34 -7.21
N ALA A 458 -12.24 -15.46 -8.15
CA ALA A 458 -12.48 -15.98 -9.49
C ALA A 458 -11.69 -17.27 -9.71
N LEU A 459 -12.37 -18.33 -10.14
CA LEU A 459 -11.78 -19.63 -10.49
C LEU A 459 -11.42 -19.62 -11.97
N LYS A 460 -10.16 -19.87 -12.32
CA LYS A 460 -9.71 -19.87 -13.73
C LYS A 460 -10.09 -21.17 -14.43
N ALA A 461 -10.41 -21.09 -15.72
CA ALA A 461 -10.70 -22.26 -16.56
C ALA A 461 -9.56 -23.29 -16.56
N LYS A 462 -8.31 -22.80 -16.58
CA LYS A 462 -7.08 -23.61 -16.60
C LYS A 462 -6.53 -23.95 -15.20
N GLY A 463 -7.33 -23.74 -14.14
CA GLY A 463 -6.93 -23.95 -12.75
C GLY A 463 -6.31 -22.73 -12.09
N GLY A 464 -6.40 -22.68 -10.76
CA GLY A 464 -5.94 -21.59 -9.91
C GLY A 464 -6.99 -20.51 -9.67
N VAL A 465 -6.80 -19.79 -8.57
CA VAL A 465 -7.75 -18.79 -8.07
C VAL A 465 -7.15 -17.37 -8.13
N LYS A 466 -7.93 -16.41 -8.64
CA LYS A 466 -7.65 -14.97 -8.53
C LYS A 466 -8.45 -14.43 -7.35
N ARG A 467 -7.76 -13.83 -6.37
CA ARG A 467 -8.38 -13.24 -5.17
C ARG A 467 -8.16 -11.73 -5.15
N LYS A 468 -9.20 -10.94 -4.85
CA LYS A 468 -9.12 -9.47 -4.79
C LYS A 468 -9.76 -8.91 -3.51
N GLY A 469 -9.34 -7.70 -3.13
CA GLY A 469 -9.92 -6.95 -2.01
C GLY A 469 -9.79 -7.66 -0.68
N ALA A 470 -10.91 -7.87 0.00
CA ALA A 470 -10.99 -8.56 1.28
C ALA A 470 -10.36 -9.98 1.25
N TYR A 471 -10.34 -10.62 0.09
CA TYR A 471 -9.82 -11.99 -0.09
C TYR A 471 -8.40 -12.07 -0.65
N ALA A 472 -7.80 -10.93 -1.03
CA ALA A 472 -6.42 -10.91 -1.50
C ALA A 472 -5.45 -11.47 -0.45
N GLU A 473 -4.40 -12.16 -0.90
CA GLU A 473 -3.35 -12.67 -0.01
C GLU A 473 -2.73 -11.54 0.82
N PRO A 474 -2.43 -11.79 2.11
CA PRO A 474 -1.71 -10.83 2.92
C PRO A 474 -0.28 -10.65 2.41
N GLY A 475 0.28 -9.50 2.73
CA GLY A 475 1.64 -9.15 2.34
C GLY A 475 2.01 -7.80 2.92
N LEU A 476 3.06 -7.17 2.40
CA LEU A 476 3.49 -5.88 2.93
C LEU A 476 2.42 -4.78 2.80
N GLN A 477 1.47 -4.88 1.87
CA GLN A 477 0.38 -3.89 1.73
C GLN A 477 -0.86 -4.22 2.57
N LYS A 478 -1.05 -5.47 2.99
CA LYS A 478 -2.31 -5.93 3.58
C LYS A 478 -2.05 -6.77 4.84
N ASN A 479 -2.70 -6.38 5.93
CA ASN A 479 -2.58 -7.10 7.19
C ASN A 479 -3.16 -8.53 7.07
N PRO A 480 -2.52 -9.53 7.71
CA PRO A 480 -3.15 -10.82 7.97
C PRO A 480 -4.48 -10.68 8.71
N SER A 481 -5.47 -11.44 8.28
CA SER A 481 -6.82 -11.49 8.86
C SER A 481 -7.42 -12.87 8.57
N ASN A 482 -7.09 -13.86 9.41
CA ASN A 482 -7.62 -15.23 9.33
C ASN A 482 -7.52 -15.82 7.92
N LEU A 483 -6.33 -15.76 7.31
CA LEU A 483 -6.07 -16.22 5.94
C LEU A 483 -6.60 -17.65 5.69
N ILE A 484 -6.52 -18.52 6.69
CA ILE A 484 -7.00 -19.89 6.60
C ILE A 484 -8.48 -20.00 6.18
N CYS A 485 -9.34 -19.05 6.58
CA CYS A 485 -10.74 -19.03 6.15
C CYS A 485 -10.87 -18.82 4.64
N VAL A 486 -10.05 -17.91 4.06
CA VAL A 486 -10.07 -17.65 2.62
C VAL A 486 -9.47 -18.82 1.84
N GLU A 487 -8.42 -19.46 2.37
CA GLU A 487 -7.84 -20.66 1.77
C GLU A 487 -8.85 -21.81 1.75
N ALA A 488 -9.52 -22.10 2.87
CA ALA A 488 -10.57 -23.11 2.95
C ALA A 488 -11.72 -22.85 1.97
N VAL A 489 -12.15 -21.60 1.83
CA VAL A 489 -13.16 -21.22 0.83
C VAL A 489 -12.66 -21.50 -0.60
N CYS A 490 -11.40 -21.21 -0.89
CA CYS A 490 -10.85 -21.50 -2.23
C CYS A 490 -10.77 -23.00 -2.50
N ASP A 491 -10.32 -23.79 -1.53
CA ASP A 491 -10.25 -25.26 -1.64
C ASP A 491 -11.64 -25.88 -1.83
N TYR A 492 -12.64 -25.37 -1.11
CA TYR A 492 -14.03 -25.77 -1.27
C TYR A 492 -14.55 -25.44 -2.67
N LEU A 493 -14.36 -24.20 -3.13
CA LEU A 493 -14.87 -23.75 -4.43
C LEU A 493 -14.15 -24.41 -5.62
N GLU A 494 -12.84 -24.65 -5.52
CA GLU A 494 -12.05 -25.22 -6.62
C GLU A 494 -12.08 -26.76 -6.65
N HIS A 495 -12.10 -27.40 -5.46
CA HIS A 495 -11.87 -28.85 -5.32
C HIS A 495 -12.98 -29.58 -4.56
N GLY A 496 -13.98 -28.88 -4.02
CA GLY A 496 -15.02 -29.50 -3.18
C GLY A 496 -14.51 -30.01 -1.84
N ILE A 497 -13.33 -29.57 -1.39
CA ILE A 497 -12.77 -29.96 -0.09
C ILE A 497 -13.60 -29.29 1.01
N PRO A 498 -14.13 -30.04 1.99
CA PRO A 498 -14.88 -29.46 3.10
C PRO A 498 -14.08 -28.38 3.85
N LEU A 499 -14.75 -27.28 4.23
CA LEU A 499 -14.09 -26.14 4.88
C LEU A 499 -13.34 -26.55 6.15
N ASP A 500 -13.98 -27.39 6.96
CA ASP A 500 -13.42 -27.92 8.21
C ASP A 500 -12.15 -28.73 7.95
N TYR A 501 -12.08 -29.50 6.87
CA TYR A 501 -10.89 -30.28 6.52
C TYR A 501 -9.66 -29.38 6.32
N THR A 502 -9.74 -28.36 5.46
CA THR A 502 -8.60 -27.44 5.22
C THR A 502 -8.18 -26.72 6.50
N ILE A 503 -9.14 -26.28 7.32
CA ILE A 503 -8.86 -25.53 8.55
C ILE A 503 -8.17 -26.44 9.58
N HIS A 504 -8.67 -27.66 9.83
CA HIS A 504 -8.10 -28.57 10.83
C HIS A 504 -6.74 -29.16 10.41
N MET A 505 -6.51 -29.33 9.10
CA MET A 505 -5.23 -29.84 8.59
C MET A 505 -4.12 -28.79 8.54
N CYS A 506 -4.41 -27.53 8.88
CA CYS A 506 -3.39 -26.48 8.91
C CYS A 506 -2.65 -26.44 10.25
N ASP A 507 -1.32 -26.58 10.18
CA ASP A 507 -0.38 -26.57 11.32
C ASP A 507 0.36 -25.22 11.48
N ASP A 508 -0.02 -24.20 10.71
CA ASP A 508 0.63 -22.90 10.70
C ASP A 508 -0.26 -21.81 11.33
N ILE A 509 -0.01 -21.51 12.61
CA ILE A 509 -0.70 -20.45 13.37
C ILE A 509 -0.68 -19.09 12.65
N ARG A 510 0.32 -18.81 11.81
CA ARG A 510 0.41 -17.54 11.05
C ARG A 510 -0.76 -17.34 10.09
N LYS A 511 -1.43 -18.41 9.65
CA LYS A 511 -2.63 -18.34 8.82
C LYS A 511 -3.91 -18.03 9.60
N PHE A 512 -3.90 -18.25 10.91
CA PHE A 512 -5.05 -18.03 11.80
C PHE A 512 -5.07 -16.64 12.44
N VAL A 513 -3.95 -15.90 12.38
CA VAL A 513 -3.87 -14.62 13.08
C VAL A 513 -4.59 -13.49 12.35
N THR A 514 -5.07 -12.53 13.14
CA THR A 514 -5.45 -11.19 12.70
C THR A 514 -4.46 -10.17 13.24
N ILE A 515 -4.08 -9.18 12.42
CA ILE A 515 -3.22 -8.06 12.80
C ILE A 515 -3.93 -6.73 12.57
N LYS A 516 -3.93 -5.88 13.59
CA LYS A 516 -4.58 -4.57 13.51
C LYS A 516 -3.76 -3.48 14.18
N ARG A 517 -3.83 -2.28 13.59
CA ARG A 517 -3.38 -1.05 14.24
C ARG A 517 -4.41 -0.63 15.27
N VAL A 518 -3.97 -0.48 16.51
CA VAL A 518 -4.78 -0.02 17.64
C VAL A 518 -4.21 1.31 18.09
N SER A 519 -4.73 2.41 17.54
CA SER A 519 -4.23 3.77 17.83
C SER A 519 -4.28 4.07 19.33
N GLY A 520 -3.13 4.44 19.89
CA GLY A 520 -2.99 4.68 21.34
C GLY A 520 -2.79 3.43 22.19
N GLY A 521 -2.81 2.24 21.57
CA GLY A 521 -2.46 0.96 22.18
C GLY A 521 -3.67 0.10 22.57
N GLY A 522 -3.51 -1.22 22.55
CA GLY A 522 -4.52 -2.19 22.95
C GLY A 522 -4.32 -2.73 24.35
N ILE A 523 -5.41 -3.06 25.04
CA ILE A 523 -5.42 -3.70 26.36
C ILE A 523 -6.35 -4.92 26.28
N LYS A 524 -5.92 -6.07 26.83
CA LYS A 524 -6.77 -7.25 26.99
C LYS A 524 -6.98 -7.56 28.47
N GLY A 525 -8.24 -7.81 28.85
CA GLY A 525 -8.64 -8.02 30.23
C GLY A 525 -8.69 -6.72 31.04
N GLY A 526 -8.60 -6.84 32.37
CA GLY A 526 -8.72 -5.72 33.30
C GLY A 526 -10.15 -5.40 33.70
N LYS A 527 -10.31 -4.52 34.70
CA LYS A 527 -11.61 -4.07 35.18
C LYS A 527 -12.00 -2.79 34.45
N GLU A 528 -13.24 -2.77 33.94
CA GLU A 528 -13.82 -1.55 33.39
C GLU A 528 -14.06 -0.52 34.51
N ILE A 529 -13.61 0.69 34.27
CA ILE A 529 -13.77 1.87 35.11
C ILE A 529 -14.29 2.99 34.23
N LEU A 530 -15.35 3.66 34.69
CA LEU A 530 -15.89 4.83 34.01
C LEU A 530 -15.09 6.06 34.44
N LYS A 531 -14.37 6.69 33.51
CA LYS A 531 -13.72 7.98 33.74
C LYS A 531 -14.61 9.10 33.25
N GLU A 532 -14.83 10.08 34.10
CA GLU A 532 -15.54 11.32 33.78
C GLU A 532 -14.51 12.38 33.40
N VAL A 533 -14.75 13.06 32.27
CA VAL A 533 -13.87 14.12 31.77
C VAL A 533 -14.74 15.30 31.35
N ASP A 534 -14.27 16.51 31.67
CA ASP A 534 -14.94 17.73 31.24
C ASP A 534 -14.88 17.86 29.72
N GLY A 535 -16.04 17.73 29.09
CA GLY A 535 -16.23 17.92 27.67
C GLY A 535 -16.51 19.38 27.30
N PRO A 536 -16.54 19.68 25.99
CA PRO A 536 -16.83 21.01 25.50
C PRO A 536 -18.15 21.55 26.07
N LYS A 537 -18.16 22.84 26.45
CA LYS A 537 -19.32 23.54 27.03
C LYS A 537 -19.82 22.96 28.35
N GLY A 538 -18.92 22.40 29.18
CA GLY A 538 -19.26 21.93 30.53
C GLY A 538 -20.07 20.64 30.55
N LYS A 539 -20.07 19.86 29.46
CA LYS A 539 -20.72 18.54 29.43
C LYS A 539 -19.78 17.50 30.02
N VAL A 540 -20.21 16.79 31.06
CA VAL A 540 -19.47 15.62 31.56
C VAL A 540 -19.55 14.50 30.53
N MET A 541 -18.40 14.09 30.00
CA MET A 541 -18.29 12.94 29.11
C MET A 541 -17.79 11.74 29.91
N LYS A 542 -18.47 10.60 29.79
CA LYS A 542 -18.06 9.35 30.42
C LYS A 542 -17.43 8.45 29.37
N PHE A 543 -16.24 7.93 29.64
CA PHE A 543 -15.59 6.95 28.79
C PHE A 543 -15.18 5.74 29.61
N SER A 544 -15.32 4.57 29.01
CA SER A 544 -14.79 3.33 29.55
C SER A 544 -13.27 3.38 29.54
N HIS A 545 -12.66 2.90 30.61
CA HIS A 545 -11.22 2.71 30.75
C HIS A 545 -10.97 1.36 31.42
N TYR A 546 -9.87 0.69 31.08
CA TYR A 546 -9.58 -0.65 31.59
C TYR A 546 -8.27 -0.61 32.37
N GLU A 547 -8.33 -0.91 33.67
CA GLU A 547 -7.16 -0.97 34.55
C GLU A 547 -6.84 -2.41 34.94
N GLY A 548 -5.55 -2.72 35.09
CA GLY A 548 -5.04 -4.06 35.40
C GLY A 548 -5.04 -5.06 34.23
N GLY A 549 -5.40 -4.63 33.02
CA GLY A 549 -5.31 -5.46 31.81
C GLY A 549 -3.91 -5.49 31.20
N ALA A 550 -3.61 -6.51 30.40
CA ALA A 550 -2.33 -6.63 29.71
C ALA A 550 -2.25 -5.65 28.53
N TYR A 551 -1.24 -4.76 28.55
CA TYR A 551 -0.97 -3.85 27.43
C TYR A 551 -0.31 -4.58 26.26
N LEU A 552 -0.86 -4.40 25.06
CA LEU A 552 -0.47 -5.10 23.84
C LEU A 552 0.23 -4.21 22.82
N GLY A 553 0.27 -2.88 23.05
CA GLY A 553 0.87 -1.95 22.11
C GLY A 553 -0.04 -1.48 20.97
N LYS A 554 0.51 -0.64 20.09
CA LYS A 554 -0.22 -0.01 18.97
C LYS A 554 -0.41 -0.91 17.74
N ALA A 555 0.27 -2.05 17.68
CA ALA A 555 0.11 -3.07 16.66
C ALA A 555 -0.16 -4.40 17.37
N VAL A 556 -1.34 -4.96 17.19
CA VAL A 556 -1.80 -6.12 17.96
C VAL A 556 -2.04 -7.30 17.03
N ARG A 557 -1.55 -8.47 17.44
CA ARG A 557 -1.74 -9.76 16.77
C ARG A 557 -2.50 -10.70 17.70
N TRP A 558 -3.50 -11.40 17.18
CA TRP A 558 -4.29 -12.36 17.94
C TRP A 558 -4.80 -13.50 17.05
N TYR A 559 -5.27 -14.57 17.70
CA TYR A 559 -6.06 -15.66 17.12
C TYR A 559 -7.31 -15.89 17.98
N TYR A 560 -8.19 -16.78 17.58
CA TYR A 560 -9.39 -17.15 18.36
C TYR A 560 -9.15 -18.50 19.03
N ALA A 561 -9.43 -18.55 20.34
CA ALA A 561 -9.11 -19.69 21.18
C ALA A 561 -10.33 -20.17 21.98
N VAL A 562 -10.42 -21.48 22.19
CA VAL A 562 -11.50 -22.11 22.95
C VAL A 562 -11.47 -21.62 24.39
N GLY A 563 -12.62 -21.15 24.89
CA GLY A 563 -12.75 -20.65 26.26
C GLY A 563 -12.23 -19.23 26.48
N GLU A 564 -11.62 -18.59 25.47
CA GLU A 564 -11.23 -17.18 25.54
C GLU A 564 -12.47 -16.28 25.47
N THR A 565 -12.57 -15.31 26.39
CA THR A 565 -13.75 -14.42 26.49
C THR A 565 -13.36 -12.94 26.44
N GLY A 566 -14.34 -12.07 26.23
CA GLY A 566 -14.15 -10.62 26.18
C GLY A 566 -13.43 -10.12 24.92
N CYS A 567 -13.13 -8.82 24.88
CA CYS A 567 -12.55 -8.14 23.72
C CYS A 567 -11.16 -7.56 24.04
N ILE A 568 -10.42 -7.16 23.01
CA ILE A 568 -9.32 -6.21 23.14
C ILE A 568 -9.93 -4.80 23.12
N HIS A 569 -9.46 -3.92 24.00
CA HIS A 569 -9.95 -2.54 24.14
C HIS A 569 -8.85 -1.52 23.78
N TYR A 570 -9.25 -0.37 23.24
CA TYR A 570 -8.32 0.75 23.05
C TYR A 570 -7.95 1.37 24.41
N LYS A 571 -6.65 1.54 24.71
CA LYS A 571 -6.15 2.21 25.94
C LYS A 571 -6.70 3.63 26.09
N THR A 572 -6.92 4.31 24.96
CA THR A 572 -7.29 5.74 24.92
C THR A 572 -8.76 6.03 25.26
N ASN A 573 -9.69 5.15 24.89
CA ASN A 573 -11.13 5.42 25.06
C ASN A 573 -11.96 4.20 25.50
N GLY A 574 -11.31 3.05 25.75
CA GLY A 574 -11.97 1.81 26.19
C GLY A 574 -12.87 1.15 25.14
N ASN A 575 -13.00 1.71 23.95
CA ASN A 575 -13.80 1.12 22.88
C ASN A 575 -13.26 -0.27 22.52
N ARG A 576 -14.14 -1.14 22.02
CA ARG A 576 -13.75 -2.46 21.53
C ARG A 576 -12.93 -2.32 20.25
N VAL A 577 -11.82 -3.03 20.16
CA VAL A 577 -11.12 -3.26 18.90
C VAL A 577 -12.02 -4.17 18.05
N GLY A 578 -12.53 -3.66 16.93
CA GLY A 578 -13.48 -4.44 16.11
C GLY A 578 -12.89 -5.80 15.67
N ARG A 579 -13.73 -6.85 15.75
CA ARG A 579 -13.37 -8.26 15.54
C ARG A 579 -12.35 -8.81 16.56
N SER A 580 -12.48 -8.45 17.84
CA SER A 580 -11.62 -9.00 18.90
C SER A 580 -12.38 -9.75 20.00
N GLU A 581 -13.68 -9.99 19.82
CA GLU A 581 -14.46 -10.81 20.75
C GLU A 581 -13.99 -12.26 20.68
N GLY A 582 -13.57 -12.84 21.81
CA GLY A 582 -12.94 -14.16 21.85
C GLY A 582 -11.47 -14.17 21.37
N ALA A 583 -10.86 -13.01 21.17
CA ALA A 583 -9.47 -12.92 20.71
C ALA A 583 -8.47 -13.20 21.85
N LYS A 584 -7.52 -14.12 21.59
CA LYS A 584 -6.36 -14.37 22.44
C LYS A 584 -5.12 -13.69 21.85
N PRO A 585 -4.50 -12.72 22.55
CA PRO A 585 -3.30 -12.05 22.07
C PRO A 585 -2.16 -13.02 21.80
N LEU A 586 -1.44 -12.82 20.70
CA LEU A 586 -0.31 -13.64 20.27
C LEU A 586 0.87 -12.74 19.87
N MET A 587 1.35 -11.94 20.83
CA MET A 587 2.43 -10.98 20.58
C MET A 587 3.77 -11.66 20.34
N GLN A 588 3.96 -12.86 20.87
CA GLN A 588 5.06 -13.78 20.56
C GLN A 588 4.51 -14.97 19.77
N LEU A 589 5.11 -15.31 18.63
CA LEU A 589 4.77 -16.53 17.92
C LEU A 589 5.34 -17.75 18.66
N PRO A 590 4.54 -18.82 18.83
CA PRO A 590 5.01 -20.09 19.32
C PRO A 590 5.72 -20.87 18.21
N ASP A 591 6.56 -21.84 18.60
CA ASP A 591 7.22 -22.75 17.66
C ASP A 591 6.29 -23.85 17.12
N ARG A 592 5.11 -24.03 17.74
CA ARG A 592 4.10 -25.04 17.40
C ARG A 592 2.71 -24.44 17.44
N MET A 593 1.78 -25.08 16.74
CA MET A 593 0.35 -24.74 16.77
C MET A 593 -0.17 -24.80 18.23
N PRO A 594 -0.90 -23.78 18.71
CA PRO A 594 -1.58 -23.84 20.01
C PRO A 594 -2.64 -24.94 20.05
N ASP A 595 -2.75 -25.65 21.17
CA ASP A 595 -3.74 -26.73 21.34
C ASP A 595 -5.17 -26.21 21.52
N ASP A 596 -5.34 -24.91 21.78
CA ASP A 596 -6.61 -24.27 22.12
C ASP A 596 -7.19 -23.43 20.97
N VAL A 597 -6.76 -23.60 19.72
CA VAL A 597 -7.37 -22.90 18.58
C VAL A 597 -8.85 -23.25 18.46
N ASP A 598 -9.70 -22.23 18.35
CA ASP A 598 -11.14 -22.40 18.14
C ASP A 598 -11.45 -22.66 16.66
N TYR A 599 -11.21 -23.89 16.20
CA TYR A 599 -11.47 -24.28 14.82
C TYR A 599 -12.92 -24.03 14.37
N ALA A 600 -13.89 -24.17 15.27
CA ALA A 600 -15.30 -23.93 14.97
C ALA A 600 -15.57 -22.45 14.62
N TRP A 601 -14.91 -21.51 15.31
CA TRP A 601 -14.95 -20.09 14.97
C TRP A 601 -14.47 -19.85 13.53
N TYR A 602 -13.35 -20.46 13.13
CA TYR A 602 -12.78 -20.29 11.79
C TYR A 602 -13.63 -20.93 10.69
N VAL A 603 -14.28 -22.08 10.96
CA VAL A 603 -15.25 -22.72 10.04
C VAL A 603 -16.43 -21.79 9.81
N LYS A 604 -17.02 -21.24 10.88
CA LYS A 604 -18.14 -20.29 10.78
C LYS A 604 -17.77 -19.02 10.00
N GLU A 605 -16.55 -18.53 10.18
CA GLU A 605 -16.04 -17.39 9.42
C GLU A 605 -15.88 -17.73 7.93
N ALA A 606 -15.41 -18.94 7.60
CA ALA A 606 -15.32 -19.40 6.20
C ALA A 606 -16.71 -19.57 5.56
N GLU A 607 -17.70 -20.09 6.30
CA GLU A 607 -19.10 -20.14 5.85
C GLU A 607 -19.70 -18.74 5.62
N ALA A 608 -19.37 -17.76 6.48
CA ALA A 608 -19.78 -16.38 6.29
C ALA A 608 -19.20 -15.78 5.01
N ILE A 609 -17.94 -16.10 4.68
CA ILE A 609 -17.34 -15.70 3.40
C ILE A 609 -18.10 -16.29 2.22
N LEU A 610 -18.48 -17.59 2.25
CA LEU A 610 -19.27 -18.22 1.18
C LEU A 610 -20.61 -17.50 0.97
N LYS A 611 -21.29 -17.12 2.06
CA LYS A 611 -22.54 -16.34 2.00
C LYS A 611 -22.29 -14.97 1.41
N ASP A 612 -21.27 -14.24 1.88
CA ASP A 612 -20.97 -12.86 1.46
C ASP A 612 -20.65 -12.76 -0.03
N ILE A 613 -19.98 -13.76 -0.61
CA ILE A 613 -19.66 -13.82 -2.05
C ILE A 613 -20.78 -14.43 -2.92
N GLY A 614 -21.92 -14.79 -2.32
CA GLY A 614 -23.08 -15.36 -3.02
C GLY A 614 -22.86 -16.80 -3.52
N ALA A 615 -22.00 -17.58 -2.85
CA ALA A 615 -21.74 -18.98 -3.22
C ALA A 615 -22.77 -19.96 -2.66
N ILE A 616 -23.44 -19.61 -1.54
CA ILE A 616 -24.48 -20.42 -0.87
C ILE A 616 -25.64 -19.56 -0.40
#